data_AF-A0A9E5KG52-F1
#
_entry.id   AF-A0A9E5KG52-F1
#
_cell.length_a   1.000
_cell.length_b   1.000
_cell.length_c   1.000
_cell.angle_alpha   90.00
_cell.angle_beta   90.00
_cell.angle_gamma   90.00
#
_symmetry.space_group_name_H-M   'P 1'
#
loop_
_entity.id
_entity.type
_entity.pdbx_description
1 polymer ?
#
loop_
_entity_poly.entity_id
_entity_poly.type
_entity_poly.pdbx_seq_one_letter_code
_entity_poly.pdbx_strand_id
1 'polypeptide(L)'
;MAVEHADNAIESFLELEQRFDDFVRAVPIAPEHNRVHSPLLASILLDTCSLIETVLKSSMDNARYNGVNNIIDLRGRRYSQTPPYLNIGNLKTVFRPDMFYTKPVWYLPRGESSFPWYQWRTQNAHPRWWGEYNSVKHSRFENNHKATLLTTLHALKGLFLVLVQSLEFRERLVERGMIRSDGLRMQQLRSYAVMWEPFHVAWQPPIVATTKLFGYKFLTVGSPQHAGEPTIFL
;
A
#
# COMPACT_ATOMS: atom_id res chain seq x y z
N MET A 1 -0.80 -10.50 -18.84
CA MET A 1 -0.84 -10.97 -17.44
C MET A 1 -0.35 -9.90 -16.46
N ALA A 2 0.94 -9.57 -16.34
CA ALA A 2 1.40 -8.58 -15.35
C ALA A 2 0.77 -7.18 -15.51
N VAL A 3 0.67 -6.67 -16.74
CA VAL A 3 0.03 -5.37 -17.05
C VAL A 3 -1.46 -5.37 -16.71
N GLU A 4 -2.18 -6.42 -17.10
CA GLU A 4 -3.62 -6.57 -16.81
C GLU A 4 -3.88 -6.69 -15.30
N HIS A 5 -3.04 -7.43 -14.57
CA HIS A 5 -3.11 -7.49 -13.11
C HIS A 5 -2.86 -6.12 -12.47
N ALA A 6 -1.93 -5.34 -13.02
CA ALA A 6 -1.66 -3.98 -12.55
C ALA A 6 -2.87 -3.06 -12.78
N ASP A 7 -3.44 -3.05 -13.99
CA ASP A 7 -4.62 -2.26 -14.30
C ASP A 7 -5.80 -2.63 -13.39
N ASN A 8 -6.10 -3.93 -13.24
CA ASN A 8 -7.18 -4.38 -12.36
C ASN A 8 -6.94 -3.98 -10.90
N ALA A 9 -5.71 -4.09 -10.39
CA ALA A 9 -5.37 -3.71 -9.03
C ALA A 9 -5.47 -2.18 -8.80
N ILE A 10 -5.05 -1.38 -9.79
CA ILE A 10 -5.13 0.08 -9.74
C ILE A 10 -6.59 0.53 -9.78
N GLU A 11 -7.41 0.01 -10.71
CA GLU A 11 -8.84 0.36 -10.79
C GLU A 11 -9.58 -0.03 -9.51
N SER A 12 -9.32 -1.23 -8.98
CA SER A 12 -9.92 -1.68 -7.72
C SER A 12 -9.54 -0.76 -6.56
N PHE A 13 -8.30 -0.27 -6.52
CA PHE A 13 -7.88 0.70 -5.50
C PHE A 13 -8.55 2.07 -5.68
N LEU A 14 -8.67 2.58 -6.91
CA LEU A 14 -9.31 3.87 -7.17
C LEU A 14 -10.81 3.83 -6.84
N GLU A 15 -11.47 2.69 -7.07
CA GLU A 15 -12.86 2.46 -6.64
C GLU A 15 -12.99 2.51 -5.10
N LEU A 16 -12.09 1.84 -4.39
CA LEU A 16 -12.07 1.83 -2.92
C LEU A 16 -11.75 3.21 -2.35
N GLU A 17 -10.81 3.94 -2.97
CA GLU A 17 -10.48 5.32 -2.63
C GLU A 17 -11.71 6.22 -2.82
N GLN A 18 -12.42 6.09 -3.93
CA GLN A 18 -13.61 6.89 -4.21
C GLN A 18 -14.75 6.60 -3.21
N ARG A 19 -15.03 5.34 -2.90
CA ARG A 19 -16.01 4.96 -1.85
C ARG A 19 -15.66 5.53 -0.49
N PHE A 20 -14.37 5.56 -0.15
CA PHE A 20 -13.90 6.15 1.09
C PHE A 20 -14.00 7.67 1.06
N ASP A 21 -13.66 8.34 -0.05
CA ASP A 21 -13.85 9.78 -0.24
C ASP A 21 -15.32 10.19 -0.03
N ASP A 22 -16.24 9.44 -0.63
CA ASP A 22 -17.68 9.68 -0.48
C ASP A 22 -18.14 9.52 0.98
N PHE A 23 -17.61 8.52 1.69
CA PHE A 23 -17.88 8.36 3.11
C PHE A 23 -17.38 9.56 3.94
N VAL A 24 -16.14 10.03 3.69
CA VAL A 24 -15.56 11.12 4.49
C VAL A 24 -16.15 12.50 4.20
N ARG A 25 -16.88 12.66 3.09
CA ARG A 25 -17.72 13.85 2.84
C ARG A 25 -18.87 13.95 3.84
N ALA A 26 -19.42 12.81 4.26
CA ALA A 26 -20.49 12.76 5.27
C ALA A 26 -19.94 12.69 6.70
N VAL A 27 -18.84 11.95 6.91
CA VAL A 27 -18.18 11.80 8.21
C VAL A 27 -16.71 12.22 8.08
N PRO A 28 -16.39 13.51 8.27
CA PRO A 28 -15.03 14.02 8.10
C PRO A 28 -14.02 13.31 8.99
N ILE A 29 -12.80 13.12 8.49
CA ILE A 29 -11.69 12.62 9.31
C ILE A 29 -11.45 13.62 10.44
N ALA A 30 -11.69 13.20 11.68
CA ALA A 30 -11.42 13.95 12.90
C ALA A 30 -11.22 12.99 14.08
N PRO A 31 -10.46 13.35 15.13
CA PRO A 31 -10.22 12.49 16.29
C PRO A 31 -11.49 11.89 16.90
N GLU A 32 -12.56 12.70 17.00
CA GLU A 32 -13.89 12.34 17.48
C GLU A 32 -14.60 11.31 16.59
N HIS A 33 -14.32 11.29 15.29
CA HIS A 33 -14.91 10.37 14.33
C HIS A 33 -14.09 9.09 14.10
N ASN A 34 -12.89 8.99 14.67
CA ASN A 34 -12.00 7.85 14.45
C ASN A 34 -12.63 6.48 14.76
N ARG A 35 -13.63 6.45 15.67
CA ARG A 35 -14.34 5.22 16.09
C ARG A 35 -15.68 5.00 15.37
N VAL A 36 -16.09 5.92 14.49
CA VAL A 36 -17.28 5.72 13.66
C VAL A 36 -17.07 4.47 12.82
N HIS A 37 -18.05 3.58 12.81
CA HIS A 37 -18.06 2.36 12.03
C HIS A 37 -19.37 2.27 11.26
N SER A 38 -19.35 1.57 10.13
CA SER A 38 -20.53 1.36 9.31
C SER A 38 -20.39 0.08 8.49
N PRO A 39 -21.49 -0.53 8.03
CA PRO A 39 -21.43 -1.64 7.08
C PRO A 39 -20.62 -1.29 5.82
N LEU A 40 -20.66 -0.03 5.38
CA LEU A 40 -19.86 0.44 4.24
C LEU A 40 -18.35 0.41 4.56
N LEU A 41 -17.93 0.91 5.72
CA LEU A 41 -16.52 0.85 6.15
C LEU A 41 -16.04 -0.59 6.31
N ALA A 42 -16.90 -1.50 6.77
CA ALA A 42 -16.58 -2.93 6.85
C ALA A 42 -16.37 -3.56 5.47
N SER A 43 -17.18 -3.19 4.48
CA SER A 43 -16.95 -3.63 3.09
C SER A 43 -15.63 -3.08 2.56
N ILE A 44 -15.40 -1.78 2.67
CA ILE A 44 -14.16 -1.14 2.19
C ILE A 44 -12.93 -1.80 2.85
N LEU A 45 -12.98 -2.05 4.17
CA LEU A 45 -11.88 -2.70 4.90
C LEU A 45 -11.59 -4.11 4.38
N LEU A 46 -12.63 -4.92 4.16
CA LEU A 46 -12.49 -6.29 3.67
C LEU A 46 -11.95 -6.33 2.25
N ASP A 47 -12.48 -5.49 1.37
CA ASP A 47 -12.06 -5.40 -0.03
C ASP A 47 -10.60 -4.90 -0.12
N THR A 48 -10.27 -3.86 0.65
CA THR A 48 -8.91 -3.31 0.77
C THR A 48 -7.90 -4.37 1.21
N CYS A 49 -8.19 -5.11 2.28
CA CYS A 49 -7.26 -6.11 2.81
C CYS A 49 -7.15 -7.34 1.90
N SER A 50 -8.23 -7.70 1.21
CA SER A 50 -8.22 -8.76 0.18
C SER A 50 -7.35 -8.37 -1.02
N LEU A 51 -7.43 -7.11 -1.45
CA LEU A 51 -6.60 -6.58 -2.52
C LEU A 51 -5.12 -6.48 -2.10
N ILE A 52 -4.81 -6.03 -0.88
CA ILE A 52 -3.45 -6.05 -0.33
C ILE A 52 -2.86 -7.46 -0.43
N GLU A 53 -3.60 -8.47 0.03
CA GLU A 53 -3.15 -9.86 0.01
C GLU A 53 -2.90 -10.35 -1.43
N THR A 54 -3.79 -10.00 -2.35
CA THR A 54 -3.68 -10.34 -3.77
C THR A 54 -2.44 -9.72 -4.41
N VAL A 55 -2.22 -8.42 -4.18
CA VAL A 55 -1.06 -7.70 -4.73
C VAL A 55 0.23 -8.25 -4.14
N LEU A 56 0.33 -8.42 -2.82
CA LEU A 56 1.54 -8.96 -2.18
C LEU A 56 1.84 -10.39 -2.66
N LYS A 57 0.82 -11.24 -2.82
CA LYS A 57 1.00 -12.59 -3.38
C LYS A 57 1.51 -12.54 -4.83
N SER A 58 0.97 -11.64 -5.65
CA SER A 58 1.43 -11.43 -7.02
C SER A 58 2.87 -10.90 -7.06
N SER A 59 3.20 -9.91 -6.23
CA SER A 59 4.53 -9.30 -6.17
C SER A 59 5.59 -10.26 -5.66
N MET A 60 5.25 -11.19 -4.77
CA MET A 60 6.17 -12.24 -4.30
C MET A 60 6.71 -13.10 -5.46
N ASP A 61 5.97 -13.25 -6.55
CA ASP A 61 6.39 -14.00 -7.74
C ASP A 61 7.36 -13.20 -8.64
N ASN A 62 7.58 -11.91 -8.36
CA ASN A 62 8.55 -11.09 -9.07
C ASN A 62 9.99 -11.60 -8.83
N ALA A 63 10.79 -11.60 -9.89
CA ALA A 63 12.18 -12.04 -9.88
C ALA A 63 13.06 -11.31 -8.85
N ARG A 64 12.69 -10.07 -8.47
CA ARG A 64 13.36 -9.28 -7.43
C ARG A 64 13.47 -10.00 -6.08
N TYR A 65 12.54 -10.92 -5.78
CA TYR A 65 12.51 -11.66 -4.52
C TYR A 65 13.14 -13.05 -4.63
N ASN A 66 13.77 -13.41 -5.76
CA ASN A 66 14.43 -14.71 -5.92
C ASN A 66 15.57 -14.94 -4.91
N GLY A 67 16.17 -13.87 -4.38
CA GLY A 67 17.18 -13.94 -3.33
C GLY A 67 16.64 -14.04 -1.90
N VAL A 68 15.31 -14.01 -1.70
CA VAL A 68 14.73 -14.16 -0.37
C VAL A 68 14.90 -15.62 0.09
N ASN A 69 15.40 -15.80 1.32
CA ASN A 69 15.53 -17.12 1.94
C ASN A 69 14.19 -17.86 1.90
N ASN A 70 14.22 -19.11 1.43
CA ASN A 70 13.06 -20.00 1.29
C ASN A 70 11.96 -19.49 0.33
N ILE A 71 12.27 -18.59 -0.61
CA ILE A 71 11.26 -18.05 -1.54
C ILE A 71 10.51 -19.15 -2.31
N ILE A 72 11.17 -20.24 -2.69
CA ILE A 72 10.54 -21.36 -3.41
C ILE A 72 9.46 -22.02 -2.54
N ASP A 73 9.77 -22.31 -1.27
CA ASP A 73 8.81 -22.85 -0.30
C ASP A 73 7.65 -21.87 -0.07
N LEU A 74 7.95 -20.58 0.12
CA LEU A 74 6.95 -19.54 0.33
C LEU A 74 5.98 -19.40 -0.85
N ARG A 75 6.49 -19.48 -2.08
CA ARG A 75 5.67 -19.50 -3.30
C ARG A 75 4.83 -20.78 -3.40
N GLY A 76 5.40 -21.94 -3.05
CA GLY A 76 4.69 -23.21 -2.98
C GLY A 76 3.48 -23.18 -2.04
N ARG A 77 3.59 -22.49 -0.90
CA ARG A 77 2.50 -22.33 0.07
C ARG A 77 1.28 -21.58 -0.45
N ARG A 78 1.43 -20.76 -1.51
CA ARG A 78 0.32 -20.00 -2.11
C ARG A 78 -0.80 -20.92 -2.61
N TYR A 79 -0.44 -22.09 -3.12
CA TYR A 79 -1.36 -23.07 -3.69
C TYR A 79 -1.43 -24.37 -2.88
N SER A 80 -0.87 -24.39 -1.67
CA SER A 80 -0.89 -25.59 -0.83
C SER A 80 -2.29 -25.94 -0.36
N GLN A 81 -2.67 -27.20 -0.53
CA GLN A 81 -3.92 -27.76 0.01
C GLN A 81 -3.76 -28.25 1.46
N THR A 82 -2.53 -28.31 1.97
CA THR A 82 -2.23 -28.76 3.33
C THR A 82 -1.46 -27.69 4.12
N PRO A 83 -1.58 -27.67 5.46
CA PRO A 83 -0.77 -26.79 6.29
C PRO A 83 0.74 -27.05 6.13
N PRO A 84 1.59 -26.02 6.29
CA PRO A 84 1.25 -24.64 6.62
C PRO A 84 0.83 -23.79 5.41
N TYR A 85 -0.33 -23.13 5.50
CA TYR A 85 -0.79 -22.19 4.48
C TYR A 85 0.01 -20.88 4.49
N LEU A 86 0.04 -20.20 3.34
CA LEU A 86 0.60 -18.85 3.23
C LEU A 86 -0.19 -17.86 4.09
N ASN A 87 0.50 -17.08 4.92
CA ASN A 87 -0.12 -16.04 5.75
C ASN A 87 0.64 -14.70 5.66
N ILE A 88 0.10 -13.66 6.30
CA ILE A 88 0.71 -12.31 6.27
C ILE A 88 2.12 -12.25 6.87
N GLY A 89 2.43 -13.13 7.82
CA GLY A 89 3.77 -13.24 8.41
C GLY A 89 4.78 -13.78 7.41
N ASN A 90 4.38 -14.72 6.55
CA ASN A 90 5.20 -15.18 5.43
C ASN A 90 5.47 -14.05 4.43
N LEU A 91 4.42 -13.31 4.04
CA LEU A 91 4.57 -12.17 3.13
C LEU A 91 5.51 -11.12 3.72
N LYS A 92 5.36 -10.79 5.00
CA LYS A 92 6.29 -9.89 5.70
C LYS A 92 7.75 -10.31 5.58
N THR A 93 8.06 -11.61 5.64
CA THR A 93 9.43 -12.10 5.44
C THR A 93 9.92 -11.79 4.02
N VAL A 94 9.08 -11.97 3.02
CA VAL A 94 9.38 -11.64 1.61
C VAL A 94 9.65 -10.15 1.43
N PHE A 95 8.78 -9.31 1.97
CA PHE A 95 8.84 -7.84 1.82
C PHE A 95 9.70 -7.16 2.88
N ARG A 96 10.45 -7.91 3.70
CA ARG A 96 11.35 -7.34 4.71
C ARG A 96 12.41 -6.39 4.10
N PRO A 97 13.06 -6.72 2.96
CA PRO A 97 14.04 -5.83 2.33
C PRO A 97 13.44 -4.49 1.88
N ASP A 98 12.14 -4.43 1.58
CA ASP A 98 11.45 -3.21 1.14
C ASP A 98 11.23 -2.20 2.28
N MET A 99 11.43 -2.62 3.53
CA MET A 99 11.30 -1.77 4.72
C MET A 99 10.00 -0.96 4.79
N PHE A 100 8.84 -1.56 4.45
CA PHE A 100 7.54 -0.85 4.50
C PHE A 100 7.26 -0.13 5.82
N TYR A 101 7.82 -0.62 6.93
CA TYR A 101 7.68 -0.01 8.26
C TYR A 101 8.33 1.38 8.39
N THR A 102 9.21 1.77 7.47
CA THR A 102 9.86 3.10 7.44
C THR A 102 9.23 4.07 6.45
N LYS A 103 8.22 3.64 5.68
CA LYS A 103 7.65 4.40 4.57
C LYS A 103 6.36 5.12 5.01
N PRO A 104 6.36 6.45 5.16
CA PRO A 104 5.17 7.21 5.52
C PRO A 104 4.24 7.39 4.33
N VAL A 105 2.94 7.35 4.57
CA VAL A 105 1.90 7.67 3.57
C VAL A 105 1.11 8.87 4.07
N TRP A 106 1.04 9.89 3.23
CA TRP A 106 0.30 11.12 3.48
C TRP A 106 -1.18 10.91 3.16
N TYR A 107 -2.05 11.44 4.01
CA TYR A 107 -3.43 11.75 3.69
C TYR A 107 -3.46 13.23 3.27
N LEU A 108 -3.57 13.45 1.97
CA LEU A 108 -3.41 14.77 1.35
C LEU A 108 -4.42 15.81 1.85
N PRO A 109 -5.73 15.50 2.01
CA PRO A 109 -6.72 16.49 2.43
C PRO A 109 -6.45 17.16 3.79
N ARG A 110 -5.69 16.52 4.69
CA ARG A 110 -5.31 17.11 5.99
C ARG A 110 -3.81 17.41 6.11
N GLY A 111 -3.00 16.99 5.14
CA GLY A 111 -1.54 17.10 5.27
C GLY A 111 -0.99 16.29 6.44
N GLU A 112 -1.49 15.07 6.65
CA GLU A 112 -1.07 14.21 7.76
C GLU A 112 -0.48 12.89 7.26
N SER A 113 0.72 12.55 7.72
CA SER A 113 1.36 11.28 7.39
C SER A 113 1.25 10.25 8.50
N SER A 114 1.32 8.97 8.12
CA SER A 114 1.36 7.84 9.06
C SER A 114 2.13 6.69 8.44
N PHE A 115 2.64 5.76 9.26
CA PHE A 115 3.39 4.59 8.82
C PHE A 115 2.48 3.35 8.86
N PRO A 116 1.73 3.02 7.78
CA PRO A 116 0.68 2.00 7.82
C PRO A 116 1.19 0.60 8.17
N TRP A 117 2.48 0.33 7.89
CA TRP A 117 3.15 -0.94 8.14
C TRP A 117 4.13 -0.87 9.32
N TYR A 118 4.10 0.16 10.16
CA TYR A 118 5.07 0.37 11.25
C TYR A 118 5.29 -0.87 12.14
N GLN A 119 4.22 -1.59 12.46
CA GLN A 119 4.29 -2.78 13.30
C GLN A 119 5.10 -3.92 12.67
N TRP A 120 5.30 -3.92 11.35
CA TRP A 120 6.22 -4.89 10.72
C TRP A 120 7.67 -4.74 11.17
N ARG A 121 8.07 -3.63 11.82
CA ARG A 121 9.41 -3.52 12.42
C ARG A 121 9.73 -4.66 13.41
N THR A 122 8.71 -5.13 14.14
CA THR A 122 8.82 -6.18 15.17
C THR A 122 8.51 -7.55 14.59
N GLN A 123 9.32 -8.59 14.81
CA GLN A 123 9.27 -9.90 14.13
C GLN A 123 7.87 -10.54 14.03
N ASN A 124 7.09 -10.60 15.12
CA ASN A 124 5.80 -11.30 15.16
C ASN A 124 4.57 -10.38 15.13
N ALA A 125 4.75 -9.11 14.79
CA ALA A 125 3.64 -8.16 14.74
C ALA A 125 3.11 -7.95 13.32
N HIS A 126 1.80 -7.75 13.23
CA HIS A 126 1.09 -7.27 12.05
C HIS A 126 0.40 -5.93 12.38
N PRO A 127 0.02 -5.14 11.35
CA PRO A 127 -0.70 -3.92 11.57
C PRO A 127 -2.02 -4.15 12.32
N ARG A 128 -2.43 -3.20 13.18
CA ARG A 128 -3.67 -3.28 13.94
C ARG A 128 -4.87 -3.46 13.00
N TRP A 129 -4.90 -2.68 11.92
CA TRP A 129 -5.97 -2.77 10.93
C TRP A 129 -6.07 -4.15 10.26
N TRP A 130 -4.97 -4.92 10.17
CA TRP A 130 -5.01 -6.31 9.71
C TRP A 130 -5.66 -7.24 10.74
N GLY A 131 -5.45 -7.01 12.03
CA GLY A 131 -6.11 -7.75 13.11
C GLY A 131 -7.62 -7.47 13.16
N GLU A 132 -8.00 -6.20 13.01
CA GLU A 132 -9.42 -5.79 12.90
C GLU A 132 -10.07 -6.42 11.66
N TYR A 133 -9.39 -6.36 10.50
CA TYR A 133 -9.82 -7.04 9.27
C TYR A 133 -10.09 -8.53 9.50
N ASN A 134 -9.16 -9.28 10.10
CA ASN A 134 -9.38 -10.71 10.34
C ASN A 134 -10.57 -10.95 11.29
N SER A 135 -10.74 -10.12 12.32
CA SER A 135 -11.92 -10.20 13.20
C SER A 135 -13.23 -10.01 12.42
N VAL A 136 -13.28 -8.99 11.55
CA VAL A 136 -14.46 -8.69 10.72
C VAL A 136 -14.69 -9.78 9.66
N LYS A 137 -13.62 -10.33 9.07
CA LYS A 137 -13.70 -11.41 8.08
C LYS A 137 -14.33 -12.68 8.66
N HIS A 138 -13.98 -13.03 9.90
CA HIS A 138 -14.46 -14.28 10.52
C HIS A 138 -15.82 -14.14 11.21
N SER A 139 -16.14 -12.98 11.78
CA SER A 139 -17.46 -12.75 12.43
C SER A 139 -17.97 -11.33 12.16
N ARG A 140 -18.39 -11.05 10.92
CA ARG A 140 -18.74 -9.68 10.49
C ARG A 140 -19.80 -9.01 11.37
N PHE A 141 -20.89 -9.69 11.71
CA PHE A 141 -21.98 -9.11 12.50
C PHE A 141 -21.55 -8.73 13.92
N GLU A 142 -20.75 -9.59 14.57
CA GLU A 142 -20.24 -9.36 15.92
C GLU A 142 -19.14 -8.30 15.95
N ASN A 143 -18.27 -8.29 14.93
CA ASN A 143 -17.06 -7.49 14.88
C ASN A 143 -17.19 -6.22 14.00
N ASN A 144 -18.37 -5.87 13.50
CA ASN A 144 -18.56 -4.71 12.62
C ASN A 144 -18.01 -3.40 13.22
N HIS A 145 -18.10 -3.24 14.55
CA HIS A 145 -17.58 -2.09 15.28
C HIS A 145 -16.06 -1.89 15.18
N LYS A 146 -15.31 -2.92 14.73
CA LYS A 146 -13.86 -2.86 14.49
C LYS A 146 -13.49 -2.24 13.16
N ALA A 147 -14.42 -2.24 12.19
CA ALA A 147 -14.28 -1.57 10.90
C ALA A 147 -14.54 -0.06 11.04
N THR A 148 -13.68 0.60 11.82
CA THR A 148 -13.78 2.03 12.10
C THR A 148 -13.18 2.87 10.97
N LEU A 149 -13.54 4.15 10.93
CA LEU A 149 -12.99 5.14 10.01
C LEU A 149 -11.45 5.15 10.03
N LEU A 150 -10.85 5.13 11.22
CA LEU A 150 -9.40 5.11 11.37
C LEU A 150 -8.78 3.79 10.91
N THR A 151 -9.43 2.66 11.22
CA THR A 151 -8.99 1.33 10.77
C THR A 151 -8.95 1.28 9.24
N THR A 152 -10.03 1.72 8.59
CA THR A 152 -10.16 1.69 7.12
C THR A 152 -9.20 2.66 6.45
N LEU A 153 -9.01 3.88 6.99
CA LEU A 153 -8.01 4.83 6.48
C LEU A 153 -6.60 4.22 6.49
N HIS A 154 -6.20 3.60 7.59
CA HIS A 154 -4.87 3.00 7.69
C HIS A 154 -4.69 1.80 6.75
N ALA A 155 -5.74 0.98 6.56
CA ALA A 155 -5.72 -0.10 5.59
C ALA A 155 -5.55 0.42 4.16
N LEU A 156 -6.28 1.48 3.77
CA LEU A 156 -6.16 2.10 2.44
C LEU A 156 -4.78 2.71 2.20
N LYS A 157 -4.22 3.41 3.20
CA LYS A 157 -2.82 3.86 3.14
C LYS A 157 -1.85 2.68 2.96
N GLY A 158 -2.11 1.57 3.62
CA GLY A 158 -1.35 0.33 3.47
C GLY A 158 -1.40 -0.22 2.05
N LEU A 159 -2.60 -0.27 1.45
CA LEU A 159 -2.82 -0.70 0.07
C LEU A 159 -2.14 0.23 -0.94
N PHE A 160 -2.31 1.55 -0.80
CA PHE A 160 -1.64 2.53 -1.65
C PHE A 160 -0.13 2.30 -1.68
N LEU A 161 0.49 2.13 -0.50
CA LEU A 161 1.92 1.89 -0.42
C LEU A 161 2.33 0.55 -1.05
N VAL A 162 1.53 -0.50 -0.88
CA VAL A 162 1.79 -1.79 -1.52
C VAL A 162 1.81 -1.64 -3.05
N LEU A 163 0.80 -0.99 -3.64
CA LEU A 163 0.75 -0.74 -5.08
C LEU A 163 1.96 0.05 -5.58
N VAL A 164 2.30 1.13 -4.86
CA VAL A 164 3.41 2.02 -5.20
C VAL A 164 4.76 1.31 -5.09
N GLN A 165 4.89 0.28 -4.24
CA GLN A 165 6.13 -0.46 -4.03
C GLN A 165 6.24 -1.75 -4.85
N SER A 166 5.15 -2.22 -5.46
CA SER A 166 5.16 -3.34 -6.41
C SER A 166 5.82 -2.92 -7.73
N LEU A 167 7.07 -3.33 -7.97
CA LEU A 167 7.85 -2.92 -9.15
C LEU A 167 7.11 -3.19 -10.47
N GLU A 168 6.44 -4.33 -10.57
CA GLU A 168 5.68 -4.72 -11.76
C GLU A 168 4.45 -3.84 -12.05
N PHE A 169 4.02 -3.01 -11.09
CA PHE A 169 2.91 -2.07 -11.26
C PHE A 169 3.37 -0.65 -11.54
N ARG A 170 4.61 -0.31 -11.18
CA ARG A 170 5.11 1.08 -11.21
C ARG A 170 5.14 1.67 -12.61
N GLU A 171 5.48 0.88 -13.62
CA GLU A 171 5.41 1.33 -15.01
C GLU A 171 3.99 1.81 -15.36
N ARG A 172 2.97 1.05 -14.96
CA ARG A 172 1.58 1.41 -15.23
C ARG A 172 1.11 2.60 -14.39
N LEU A 173 1.59 2.73 -13.16
CA LEU A 173 1.35 3.91 -12.33
C LEU A 173 1.98 5.18 -12.94
N VAL A 174 3.14 5.09 -13.60
CA VAL A 174 3.74 6.20 -14.34
C VAL A 174 2.88 6.56 -15.56
N GLU A 175 2.44 5.57 -16.34
CA GLU A 175 1.60 5.81 -17.52
C GLU A 175 0.25 6.45 -17.17
N ARG A 176 -0.29 6.16 -15.99
CA ARG A 176 -1.51 6.78 -15.45
C ARG A 176 -1.28 8.13 -14.75
N GLY A 177 -0.04 8.61 -14.71
CA GLY A 177 0.32 9.86 -14.04
C GLY A 177 0.26 9.82 -12.51
N MET A 178 0.05 8.63 -11.92
CA MET A 178 0.04 8.45 -10.46
C MET A 178 1.46 8.54 -9.88
N ILE A 179 2.48 8.08 -10.60
CA ILE A 179 3.89 8.36 -10.29
C ILE A 179 4.37 9.46 -11.24
N ARG A 180 4.84 10.58 -10.68
CA ARG A 180 5.26 11.76 -11.44
C ARG A 180 6.50 12.44 -10.85
N SER A 181 7.11 13.30 -11.65
CA SER A 181 8.20 14.20 -11.26
C SER A 181 8.29 15.34 -12.27
N ASP A 182 8.32 16.59 -11.80
CA ASP A 182 8.17 17.78 -12.66
C ASP A 182 9.35 18.04 -13.62
N GLY A 183 10.45 17.31 -13.48
CA GLY A 183 11.67 17.46 -14.29
C GLY A 183 12.01 16.24 -15.14
N LEU A 184 11.25 15.15 -15.02
CA LEU A 184 11.50 13.91 -15.74
C LEU A 184 10.50 13.71 -16.85
N ARG A 185 10.99 13.39 -18.05
CA ARG A 185 10.14 12.88 -19.11
C ARG A 185 9.62 11.50 -18.70
N MET A 186 8.41 11.15 -19.14
CA MET A 186 7.77 9.87 -18.86
C MET A 186 8.69 8.65 -19.14
N GLN A 187 9.43 8.66 -20.25
CA GLN A 187 10.35 7.58 -20.60
C GLN A 187 11.49 7.43 -19.58
N GLN A 188 12.05 8.54 -19.10
CA GLN A 188 13.07 8.53 -18.05
C GLN A 188 12.47 8.04 -16.74
N LEU A 189 11.29 8.54 -16.39
CA LEU A 189 10.59 8.14 -15.17
C LEU A 189 10.27 6.64 -15.17
N ARG A 190 9.82 6.06 -16.29
CA ARG A 190 9.62 4.61 -16.44
C ARG A 190 10.91 3.83 -16.17
N SER A 191 12.04 4.29 -16.74
CA SER A 191 13.34 3.64 -16.53
C SER A 191 13.78 3.64 -15.06
N TYR A 192 13.42 4.67 -14.30
CA TYR A 192 13.70 4.74 -12.85
C TYR A 192 12.67 3.97 -12.02
N ALA A 193 11.40 4.01 -12.41
CA ALA A 193 10.29 3.45 -11.62
C ALA A 193 10.42 1.92 -11.47
N VAL A 194 11.01 1.23 -12.45
CA VAL A 194 11.29 -0.21 -12.37
C VAL A 194 12.47 -0.58 -11.46
N MET A 195 13.20 0.42 -10.96
CA MET A 195 14.34 0.22 -10.05
C MET A 195 13.90 0.27 -8.59
N TRP A 196 14.78 -0.19 -7.70
CA TRP A 196 14.59 -0.06 -6.27
C TRP A 196 14.91 1.34 -5.77
N GLU A 197 14.32 1.70 -4.63
CA GLU A 197 14.74 2.88 -3.90
C GLU A 197 16.08 2.63 -3.18
N PRO A 198 16.97 3.64 -3.10
CA PRO A 198 16.81 4.99 -3.63
C PRO A 198 17.00 5.05 -5.15
N PHE A 199 16.21 5.89 -5.82
CA PHE A 199 16.38 6.13 -7.25
C PHE A 199 17.67 6.93 -7.53
N HIS A 200 18.43 6.48 -8.52
CA HIS A 200 19.69 7.10 -8.94
C HIS A 200 19.43 8.20 -9.97
N VAL A 201 18.75 9.26 -9.52
CA VAL A 201 18.48 10.47 -10.30
C VAL A 201 19.37 11.59 -9.78
N ALA A 202 20.31 12.04 -10.62
CA ALA A 202 21.20 13.13 -10.27
C ALA A 202 20.45 14.47 -10.29
N TRP A 203 20.37 15.15 -9.14
CA TRP A 203 19.89 16.54 -9.00
C TRP A 203 18.54 16.86 -9.65
N GLN A 204 17.60 15.91 -9.58
CA GLN A 204 16.26 16.02 -10.16
C GLN A 204 15.20 16.32 -9.09
N PRO A 205 14.05 16.90 -9.49
CA PRO A 205 12.91 17.08 -8.60
C PRO A 205 12.45 15.76 -7.98
N PRO A 206 11.72 15.82 -6.85
CA PRO A 206 11.25 14.63 -6.18
C PRO A 206 10.42 13.75 -7.12
N ILE A 207 10.56 12.44 -6.97
CA ILE A 207 9.65 11.48 -7.57
C ILE A 207 8.60 11.17 -6.52
N VAL A 208 7.34 11.40 -6.86
CA VAL A 208 6.20 11.21 -5.98
C VAL A 208 5.17 10.28 -6.60
N ALA A 209 4.48 9.53 -5.76
CA ALA A 209 3.23 8.88 -6.09
C ALA A 209 2.08 9.65 -5.45
N THR A 210 1.04 9.99 -6.21
CA THR A 210 -0.11 10.75 -5.73
C THR A 210 -1.41 10.19 -6.30
N THR A 211 -2.44 10.17 -5.47
CA THR A 211 -3.85 9.97 -5.84
C THR A 211 -4.68 11.12 -5.27
N LYS A 212 -6.01 10.98 -5.26
CA LYS A 212 -6.89 11.99 -4.66
C LYS A 212 -6.66 12.11 -3.16
N LEU A 213 -6.50 10.99 -2.45
CA LEU A 213 -6.39 10.98 -0.99
C LEU A 213 -4.96 10.78 -0.49
N PHE A 214 -4.07 10.17 -1.28
CA PHE A 214 -2.79 9.69 -0.76
C PHE A 214 -1.57 10.20 -1.51
N GLY A 215 -0.48 10.39 -0.75
CA GLY A 215 0.82 10.80 -1.27
C GLY A 215 1.97 9.98 -0.71
N TYR A 216 2.95 9.68 -1.54
CA TYR A 216 4.21 9.03 -1.17
C TYR A 216 5.39 9.63 -1.94
N LYS A 217 6.49 9.94 -1.25
CA LYS A 217 7.73 10.42 -1.88
C LYS A 217 8.78 9.31 -1.84
N PHE A 218 9.26 8.93 -3.01
CA PHE A 218 10.34 7.95 -3.16
C PHE A 218 11.67 8.54 -2.68
N LEU A 219 12.53 7.69 -2.12
CA LEU A 219 13.91 8.09 -1.84
C LEU A 219 14.71 8.22 -3.14
N THR A 220 15.56 9.25 -3.22
CA THR A 220 16.53 9.41 -4.30
C THR A 220 17.93 9.60 -3.71
N VAL A 221 18.99 9.29 -4.46
CA VAL A 221 20.38 9.42 -3.97
C VAL A 221 20.69 10.84 -3.48
N GLY A 222 20.13 11.87 -4.12
CA GLY A 222 20.27 13.28 -3.71
C GLY A 222 19.27 13.76 -2.65
N SER A 223 18.22 12.98 -2.36
CA SER A 223 17.20 13.30 -1.35
C SER A 223 16.84 12.02 -0.57
N PRO A 224 17.69 11.60 0.39
CA PRO A 224 17.54 10.33 1.11
C PRO A 224 16.46 10.36 2.20
N GLN A 225 15.57 11.35 2.16
CA GLN A 225 14.49 11.51 3.13
C GLN A 225 13.13 11.47 2.42
N HIS A 226 12.18 10.78 3.06
CA HIS A 226 10.77 10.86 2.69
C HIS A 226 10.25 12.31 2.82
N ALA A 227 9.05 12.57 2.31
CA ALA A 227 8.42 13.88 2.42
C ALA A 227 8.25 14.29 3.88
N GLY A 228 8.78 15.46 4.24
CA GLY A 228 8.58 16.08 5.56
C GLY A 228 7.31 16.92 5.64
N GLU A 229 6.78 17.35 4.49
CA GLU A 229 5.59 18.20 4.35
C GLU A 229 4.76 17.80 3.12
N PRO A 230 3.45 18.11 3.09
CA PRO A 230 2.54 17.67 2.02
C PRO A 230 2.64 18.51 0.73
N THR A 231 3.24 19.70 0.79
CA THR A 231 3.42 20.63 -0.33
C THR A 231 4.13 20.01 -1.53
N ILE A 232 4.97 19.00 -1.28
CA ILE A 232 5.67 18.23 -2.31
C ILE A 232 4.75 17.44 -3.25
N PHE A 233 3.47 17.28 -2.89
CA PHE A 233 2.48 16.54 -3.67
C PHE A 233 1.55 17.44 -4.49
N LEU A 234 1.66 18.77 -4.31
CA LEU A 234 0.85 19.77 -5.02
C LEU A 234 1.44 19.99 -6.41
#